data_AF-A0A950LJN8-F1
#
_entry.id   AF-A0A950LJN8-F1
#
_cell.length_a   1.000
_cell.length_b   1.000
_cell.length_c   1.000
_cell.angle_alpha   90.00
_cell.angle_beta   90.00
_cell.angle_gamma   90.00
#
_symmetry.space_group_name_H-M   'P 1'
#
loop_
_entity.id
_entity.type
_entity.pdbx_description
1 polymer ?
#
loop_
_entity_poly.entity_id
_entity_poly.type
_entity_poly.pdbx_seq_one_letter_code
_entity_poly.pdbx_strand_id
1 'polypeptide(L)'
;MSLSTPFIERPIATSLLGFAVLLCGVLGFVRLPVSALPQVDFPTIQITTQLPGASPDTIASLVTAPLERQFGQIPSLSTMSS
;
A
#
# COMPACT_ATOMS: atom_id res chain seq x y z
N MET A 1 -49.49 4.22 -4.84
CA MET A 1 -48.83 4.25 -3.52
C MET A 1 -47.59 5.12 -3.66
N SER A 2 -47.59 6.29 -3.03
CA SER A 2 -46.51 7.28 -3.14
C SER A 2 -45.46 7.04 -2.06
N LEU A 3 -44.19 6.96 -2.47
CA LEU A 3 -43.04 6.74 -1.58
C LEU A 3 -42.87 7.88 -0.55
N SER A 4 -43.37 9.08 -0.86
CA SER A 4 -43.19 10.29 -0.07
C SER A 4 -44.17 10.44 1.10
N THR A 5 -45.36 9.84 1.01
CA THR A 5 -46.44 9.95 2.02
C THR A 5 -46.01 9.55 3.44
N PRO A 6 -45.34 8.41 3.68
CA PRO A 6 -44.92 8.04 5.04
C PRO A 6 -43.87 8.98 5.65
N PHE A 7 -43.03 9.62 4.82
CA PHE A 7 -42.02 10.57 5.29
C PHE A 7 -42.62 11.92 5.70
N ILE A 8 -43.73 12.32 5.08
CA ILE A 8 -44.46 13.56 5.37
C ILE A 8 -45.35 13.39 6.61
N GLU A 9 -46.01 12.25 6.75
CA GLU A 9 -46.91 11.97 7.90
C GLU A 9 -46.14 11.74 9.21
N ARG A 10 -44.86 11.38 9.16
CA ARG A 10 -44.01 11.16 10.34
C ARG A 10 -42.77 12.06 10.35
N PRO A 11 -42.94 13.39 10.51
CA PRO A 11 -41.83 14.35 10.46
C PRO A 11 -40.76 14.11 11.52
N ILE A 12 -41.13 13.58 12.69
CA ILE A 12 -40.19 13.22 13.77
C ILE A 12 -39.33 12.01 13.39
N ALA A 13 -39.92 10.99 12.76
CA ALA A 13 -39.17 9.80 12.33
C ALA A 13 -38.21 10.15 11.18
N THR A 14 -38.65 10.97 10.23
CA THR A 14 -37.83 11.41 9.09
C THR A 14 -36.66 12.29 9.53
N SER A 15 -36.88 13.21 10.47
CA SER A 15 -35.80 14.05 11.02
C SER A 15 -34.79 13.23 11.83
N LEU A 16 -35.25 12.27 12.65
CA LEU A 16 -34.37 11.36 13.38
C LEU A 16 -33.52 10.50 12.43
N LEU A 17 -34.11 10.01 11.33
CA LEU A 17 -33.41 9.27 10.29
C LEU A 17 -32.33 10.13 9.63
N GLY A 18 -32.66 11.37 9.26
CA GLY A 18 -31.68 12.32 8.68
C GLY A 18 -30.53 12.61 9.65
N PHE A 19 -30.84 12.78 10.94
CA PHE A 19 -29.83 12.99 11.98
C PHE A 19 -28.93 11.77 12.15
N ALA A 20 -29.49 10.55 12.13
CA ALA A 20 -28.72 9.31 12.22
C ALA A 20 -27.74 9.16 11.03
N VAL A 21 -28.19 9.48 9.81
CA VAL A 21 -27.34 9.46 8.62
C VAL A 21 -26.22 10.49 8.72
N LEU A 22 -26.53 11.71 9.17
CA LEU A 22 -25.54 12.76 9.38
C LEU A 22 -24.48 12.34 10.40
N LEU A 23 -24.89 11.77 11.53
CA LEU A 23 -23.99 11.32 12.59
C LEU A 23 -23.08 10.17 12.11
N CYS A 24 -23.64 9.20 11.38
CA CYS A 24 -22.86 8.15 10.73
C CYS A 24 -21.85 8.73 9.73
N GLY A 25 -22.25 9.72 8.93
CA GLY A 25 -21.38 10.39 7.97
C GLY A 25 -20.20 11.10 8.65
N VAL A 26 -20.45 11.85 9.72
CA VAL A 26 -19.39 12.54 10.49
C VAL A 26 -18.44 11.55 11.13
N LEU A 27 -18.95 10.50 11.77
CA LEU A 27 -18.12 9.46 12.38
C LEU A 27 -17.28 8.71 11.35
N GLY A 28 -17.86 8.41 10.18
CA GLY A 28 -17.15 7.81 9.05
C GLY A 28 -16.08 8.71 8.49
N PHE A 29 -16.37 10.01 8.34
CA PHE A 29 -15.43 11.00 7.82
C PHE A 29 -14.18 11.15 8.70
N VAL A 30 -14.34 11.18 10.02
CA VAL A 30 -13.22 11.25 10.97
C VAL A 30 -12.38 9.96 10.97
N ARG A 31 -12.98 8.83 10.59
CA ARG A 31 -12.34 7.51 10.58
C ARG A 31 -11.68 7.16 9.25
N LEU A 32 -11.79 8.00 8.22
CA LEU A 32 -11.10 7.78 6.95
C LEU A 32 -9.59 7.99 7.15
N PRO A 33 -8.75 6.95 6.98
CA PRO A 33 -7.32 7.11 7.03
C PRO A 33 -6.87 7.92 5.82
N VAL A 34 -6.37 9.13 6.05
CA VAL A 34 -5.77 9.96 5.00
C VAL A 34 -4.34 9.48 4.80
N SER A 35 -4.13 8.59 3.83
CA SER A 35 -2.78 8.26 3.37
C SER A 35 -2.25 9.44 2.55
N ALA A 36 -1.32 10.21 3.12
CA ALA A 36 -0.72 11.39 2.48
C ALA A 36 0.10 11.05 1.23
N LEU A 37 0.52 9.79 1.10
CA LEU A 37 1.25 9.26 -0.03
C LEU A 37 0.61 7.89 -0.36
N PRO A 38 0.26 7.59 -1.63
CA PRO A 38 0.01 6.21 -2.00
C PRO A 38 1.24 5.39 -1.59
N GLN A 39 1.04 4.23 -0.95
CA GLN A 39 2.11 3.28 -0.72
C GLN A 39 2.61 2.83 -2.09
N VAL A 40 3.63 3.52 -2.60
CA VAL A 40 4.38 3.04 -3.75
C VAL A 40 5.34 2.02 -3.17
N ASP A 41 4.85 0.79 -3.03
CA ASP A 41 5.71 -0.33 -2.69
C ASP A 41 6.68 -0.49 -3.87
N PHE A 42 7.91 -0.03 -3.70
CA PHE A 42 9.01 -0.36 -4.58
C PHE A 42 9.60 -1.67 -4.07
N PRO A 43 9.29 -2.84 -4.67
CA PRO A 43 9.83 -4.11 -4.21
C PRO A 43 11.32 -4.17 -4.52
N THR A 44 12.15 -3.68 -3.61
CA THR A 44 13.61 -3.84 -3.67
C THR A 44 13.98 -5.14 -2.97
N ILE A 45 14.64 -6.04 -3.70
CA ILE A 45 15.19 -7.27 -3.13
C ILE A 45 16.62 -6.97 -2.69
N GLN A 46 16.88 -6.96 -1.37
CA GLN A 46 18.23 -6.78 -0.83
C GLN A 46 18.89 -8.14 -0.61
N ILE A 47 20.09 -8.31 -1.18
CA ILE A 47 20.86 -9.56 -1.09
C ILE A 47 22.21 -9.22 -0.48
N THR A 48 22.50 -9.78 0.68
CA THR A 48 23.76 -9.57 1.40
C THR A 48 24.57 -10.86 1.38
N THR A 49 25.77 -10.81 0.81
CA THR A 49 26.73 -11.91 0.83
C THR A 49 27.92 -11.53 1.68
N GLN A 50 28.41 -12.47 2.50
CA GLN A 50 29.57 -12.27 3.35
C GLN A 50 30.52 -13.44 3.13
N LEU A 51 31.78 -13.14 2.79
CA LEU A 51 32.86 -14.12 2.72
C LEU A 51 34.02 -13.62 3.59
N PRO A 52 34.12 -14.10 4.85
CA PRO A 52 35.15 -13.64 5.78
C PRO A 52 36.55 -14.04 5.30
N GLY A 53 37.48 -13.08 5.32
CA GLY A 53 38.88 -13.29 4.92
C GLY A 53 39.19 -13.10 3.43
N ALA A 54 38.21 -12.72 2.61
CA ALA A 54 38.45 -12.40 1.20
C ALA A 54 38.77 -10.91 0.98
N SER A 55 39.70 -10.64 0.06
CA SER A 55 39.99 -9.26 -0.39
C SER A 55 38.81 -8.71 -1.21
N PRO A 56 38.59 -7.38 -1.25
CA PRO A 56 37.49 -6.77 -2.01
C PRO A 56 37.47 -7.19 -3.49
N ASP A 57 38.64 -7.31 -4.12
CA ASP A 57 38.76 -7.78 -5.51
C ASP A 57 38.28 -9.23 -5.69
N THR A 58 38.52 -10.07 -4.68
CA THR A 58 38.06 -11.47 -4.65
C THR A 58 36.55 -11.55 -4.48
N ILE A 59 35.95 -10.71 -3.64
CA ILE A 59 34.48 -10.63 -3.47
C ILE A 59 33.81 -10.24 -4.79
N ALA A 60 34.31 -9.18 -5.44
CA ALA A 60 33.75 -8.70 -6.71
C ALA A 60 33.80 -9.78 -7.80
N SER A 61 34.94 -10.47 -7.93
CA SER A 61 35.17 -11.41 -9.03
C SER A 61 34.53 -12.78 -8.80
N LEU A 62 34.54 -13.31 -7.57
CA LEU A 62 34.08 -14.67 -7.26
C LEU A 62 32.65 -14.74 -6.73
N VAL A 63 32.11 -13.65 -6.17
CA VAL A 63 30.78 -13.64 -5.56
C VAL A 63 29.85 -12.71 -6.33
N THR A 64 30.20 -11.43 -6.47
CA THR A 64 29.32 -10.43 -7.09
C THR A 64 29.09 -10.70 -8.58
N ALA A 65 30.14 -10.89 -9.38
CA ALA A 65 30.04 -11.11 -10.82
C ALA A 65 29.17 -12.32 -11.25
N PRO A 66 29.27 -13.51 -10.63
CA PRO A 66 28.35 -14.62 -10.95
C PRO A 66 26.92 -14.37 -10.46
N LEU A 67 26.72 -13.73 -9.30
CA LEU A 67 25.38 -13.38 -8.80
C LEU A 67 24.68 -12.38 -9.71
N GLU A 68 25.37 -11.35 -10.20
CA GLU A 68 24.84 -10.41 -11.20
C GLU A 68 24.40 -11.10 -12.49
N ARG A 69 25.19 -12.05 -13.00
CA ARG A 69 24.79 -12.81 -14.21
C ARG A 69 23.54 -13.66 -13.99
N GLN A 70 23.38 -14.24 -12.80
CA GLN A 70 22.20 -15.04 -12.48
C GLN A 70 20.97 -14.16 -12.24
N PHE A 71 21.11 -13.04 -11.54
CA PHE A 71 20.01 -12.11 -11.32
C PHE A 71 19.61 -11.38 -12.60
N GLY A 72 20.55 -11.00 -13.46
CA GLY A 72 20.25 -10.39 -14.76
C GLY A 72 19.46 -11.27 -15.73
N GLN A 73 19.35 -12.58 -15.47
CA GLN A 73 18.49 -13.49 -16.23
C GLN A 73 17.04 -13.54 -15.72
N ILE A 74 16.73 -12.92 -14.58
CA ILE A 74 15.38 -12.87 -14.04
C ILE A 74 14.58 -11.79 -14.81
N PRO A 75 13.52 -12.17 -15.56
CA PRO A 75 12.69 -11.21 -16.25
C PRO A 75 11.97 -10.31 -15.23
N SER A 76 11.90 -9.00 -15.52
CA SER A 76 11.27 -7.94 -14.69
C SER A 76 12.14 -7.28 -13.61
N LEU A 77 13.47 -7.43 -13.64
CA LEU A 77 14.38 -6.57 -12.86
C LEU A 77 14.55 -5.20 -13.55
N SER A 78 14.17 -4.13 -12.88
CA SER A 78 14.26 -2.76 -13.42
C SER A 78 15.64 -2.12 -13.22
N THR A 79 16.28 -2.39 -12.08
CA THR A 79 17.57 -1.81 -11.69
C THR A 79 18.32 -2.75 -10.73
N MET A 80 19.63 -2.87 -10.90
CA MET A 80 20.53 -3.61 -10.00
C MET A 80 21.73 -2.70 -9.66
N SER A 81 22.10 -2.65 -8.38
CA SER A 81 23.26 -1.89 -7.88
C SER A 81 24.13 -2.83 -7.02
N SER A 82 25.44 -2.79 -7.21
CA SER A 82 26.45 -3.58 -6.49
C SER A 82 27.41 -2.73 -5.67
#